data_AF-A0A1I7X6E8-F1
#
_entry.id   AF-A0A1I7X6E8-F1
#
_cell.length_a   1.000
_cell.length_b   1.000
_cell.length_c   1.000
_cell.angle_alpha   90.00
_cell.angle_beta   90.00
_cell.angle_gamma   90.00
#
_symmetry.space_group_name_H-M   'P 1'
#
loop_
_entity.id
_entity.type
_entity.pdbx_description
1 polymer ?
#
loop_
_entity_poly.entity_id
_entity_poly.type
_entity_poly.pdbx_seq_one_letter_code
_entity_poly.pdbx_strand_id
1 'polypeptide(L)'
;MRLAYLLGLITLISARRHPSLPPYLFGRPTSGGFTNHGLYLQDASLGSIQGPNISIHLFNQKIDHFSSSNETFEQRYWHNLNYSKDKNIIFLLIQGESVATDVWVKNPNITYLKLAQKFGAHVFQLEHRCFGFSRPYPDLSFPHLSTCTVDQALEDIHTFIQAKNAYFKYSNPKWIIFGGSYPGSLAALFRMKYPNDTKGAIASSAPMLWTLDFFRGSIDNKKCYNCKNSIRLYNLKPPFVANRTTQHDVDNFFANVFTFFQEVIQYSYNGMVCSYN
;
A
#
# COMPACT_ATOMS: atom_id res chain seq x y z
N MET A 1 -1.79 -37.55 38.97
CA MET A 1 -2.61 -36.78 39.95
C MET A 1 -2.13 -35.34 39.93
N ARG A 2 -2.67 -34.47 39.06
CA ARG A 2 -3.82 -33.56 39.30
C ARG A 2 -3.66 -32.65 40.53
N LEU A 3 -3.41 -31.36 40.25
CA LEU A 3 -4.04 -30.12 40.78
C LEU A 3 -3.32 -28.95 40.05
N ALA A 4 -3.83 -28.18 39.09
CA ALA A 4 -5.13 -27.55 38.82
C ALA A 4 -5.48 -26.37 39.76
N TYR A 5 -5.54 -25.17 39.14
CA TYR A 5 -6.16 -23.89 39.54
C TYR A 5 -5.38 -22.89 40.41
N LEU A 6 -4.78 -21.89 39.73
CA LEU A 6 -4.77 -20.43 39.98
C LEU A 6 -3.65 -19.88 39.07
N LEU A 7 -3.86 -19.12 38.00
CA LEU A 7 -4.55 -17.85 37.90
C LEU A 7 -4.88 -17.59 36.42
N GLY A 8 -6.17 -17.51 36.12
CA GLY A 8 -6.63 -16.76 34.96
C GLY A 8 -6.47 -15.28 35.25
N LEU A 9 -5.51 -14.64 34.59
CA LEU A 9 -5.48 -13.21 34.36
C LEU A 9 -4.75 -12.99 33.05
N ILE A 10 -5.54 -13.04 31.98
CA ILE A 10 -5.20 -12.42 30.70
C ILE A 10 -4.96 -10.95 31.02
N THR A 11 -3.71 -10.57 31.24
CA THR A 11 -3.34 -9.17 31.13
C THR A 11 -3.45 -8.83 29.64
N LEU A 12 -4.58 -8.24 29.26
CA LEU A 12 -4.66 -7.30 28.16
C LEU A 12 -3.58 -6.24 28.42
N ILE A 13 -2.37 -6.46 27.92
CA ILE A 13 -1.36 -5.42 27.83
C ILE A 13 -1.87 -4.48 26.74
N SER A 14 -2.78 -3.59 27.14
CA SER A 14 -2.91 -2.28 26.50
C SER A 14 -1.48 -1.73 26.45
N ALA A 15 -0.97 -1.53 25.24
CA ALA A 15 0.35 -0.94 25.02
C ALA A 15 0.38 0.43 25.71
N ARG A 16 0.91 0.48 26.93
CA ARG A 16 0.99 1.72 27.69
C ARG A 16 2.03 2.63 27.04
N ARG A 17 1.59 3.85 26.74
CA ARG A 17 2.39 4.98 26.28
C ARG A 17 3.66 5.13 27.14
N HIS A 18 4.81 5.31 26.49
CA HIS A 18 6.04 5.68 27.20
C HIS A 18 5.83 7.07 27.86
N PRO A 19 6.07 7.23 29.17
CA PRO A 19 5.62 8.39 29.94
C PRO A 19 6.19 9.73 29.47
N SER A 20 7.33 9.71 28.76
CA SER A 20 8.00 10.90 28.24
C SER A 20 7.68 11.23 26.77
N LEU A 21 6.92 10.40 26.05
CA LEU A 21 6.58 10.71 24.66
C LEU A 21 5.29 11.54 24.58
N PRO A 22 5.24 12.57 23.70
CA PRO A 22 4.00 13.28 23.41
C PRO A 22 2.94 12.29 22.89
N PRO A 23 1.63 12.55 23.06
CA PRO A 23 0.59 11.59 22.68
C PRO A 23 0.59 11.27 21.17
N TYR A 24 1.20 12.15 20.37
CA TYR A 24 1.40 12.02 18.94
C TYR A 24 2.83 12.40 18.59
N LEU A 25 3.47 11.64 17.69
CA LEU A 25 4.80 11.93 17.14
C LEU A 25 4.74 11.74 15.62
N PHE A 26 5.08 12.77 14.85
CA PHE A 26 4.96 12.80 13.39
C PHE A 26 3.57 12.38 12.89
N GLY A 27 2.51 12.95 13.49
CA GLY A 27 1.13 12.68 13.11
C GLY A 27 0.58 11.30 13.52
N ARG A 28 1.32 10.48 14.29
CA ARG A 28 0.87 9.14 14.71
C ARG A 28 0.62 9.06 16.21
N PRO A 29 -0.50 8.45 16.67
CA PRO A 29 -0.71 8.17 18.08
C PRO A 29 0.43 7.30 18.60
N THR A 30 1.16 7.78 19.61
CA THR A 30 2.28 7.02 20.21
C THR A 30 1.82 5.79 20.97
N SER A 31 0.50 5.66 21.18
CA SER A 31 -0.16 4.47 21.70
C SER A 31 -1.25 4.03 20.72
N GLY A 32 -1.08 2.84 20.13
CA GLY A 32 -2.13 2.16 19.37
C GLY A 32 -2.26 2.48 17.88
N GLY A 33 -1.65 3.56 17.36
CA GLY A 33 -1.76 3.93 15.94
C GLY A 33 -3.21 4.17 15.45
N PHE A 34 -3.40 4.52 14.17
CA PHE A 34 -4.72 4.48 13.49
C PHE A 34 -4.94 3.17 12.71
N THR A 35 -3.87 2.42 12.50
CA THR A 35 -3.81 0.98 12.23
C THR A 35 -2.63 0.45 13.02
N ASN A 36 -2.73 -0.80 13.52
CA ASN A 36 -1.61 -1.47 14.19
C ASN A 36 -0.33 -1.27 13.37
N HIS A 37 0.76 -0.82 14.00
CA HIS A 37 2.04 -0.64 13.32
C HIS A 37 2.37 -1.90 12.49
N GLY A 38 2.91 -1.69 11.29
CA GLY A 38 3.48 -2.73 10.42
C GLY A 38 4.72 -3.44 11.01
N LEU A 39 4.78 -3.53 12.33
CA LEU A 39 5.65 -4.38 13.13
C LEU A 39 4.87 -5.51 13.81
N TYR A 40 3.61 -5.74 13.48
CA TYR A 40 3.07 -7.09 13.60
C TYR A 40 3.72 -7.97 12.52
N LEU A 41 4.96 -8.38 12.80
CA LEU A 41 5.60 -9.60 12.28
C LEU A 41 4.92 -10.85 12.85
N GLN A 42 3.62 -10.77 13.15
CA GLN A 42 2.78 -11.94 13.21
C GLN A 42 1.99 -11.90 11.93
N ASP A 43 2.49 -12.59 10.91
CA ASP A 43 1.58 -13.46 10.16
C ASP A 43 0.71 -14.08 11.25
N ALA A 44 -0.59 -13.77 11.29
CA ALA A 44 -1.53 -14.49 12.13
C ALA A 44 -1.27 -15.95 11.80
N SER A 45 -0.52 -16.61 12.68
CA SER A 45 0.16 -17.90 12.51
C SER A 45 0.17 -18.46 11.09
N LEU A 46 1.35 -18.77 10.54
CA LEU A 46 1.50 -19.76 9.44
C LEU A 46 0.72 -21.09 9.68
N GLY A 47 0.13 -21.29 10.86
CA GLY A 47 -0.98 -22.20 11.10
C GLY A 47 -2.35 -21.63 10.69
N SER A 48 -2.95 -22.25 9.67
CA SER A 48 -4.39 -22.44 9.48
C SER A 48 -5.21 -21.48 8.61
N ILE A 49 -4.69 -20.94 7.50
CA ILE A 49 -5.61 -20.30 6.52
C ILE A 49 -5.30 -20.64 5.06
N GLN A 50 -5.23 -21.94 4.76
CA GLN A 50 -5.39 -22.45 3.40
C GLN A 50 -6.90 -22.52 3.08
N GLY A 51 -7.42 -21.57 2.27
CA GLY A 51 -8.47 -22.00 1.36
C GLY A 51 -7.84 -23.05 0.43
N PRO A 52 -8.54 -24.12 -0.01
CA PRO A 52 -7.92 -25.29 -0.64
C PRO A 52 -7.01 -24.98 -1.84
N ASN A 53 -7.09 -23.77 -2.42
CA ASN A 53 -6.37 -23.35 -3.62
C ASN A 53 -5.69 -21.96 -3.51
N ILE A 54 -5.43 -21.45 -2.29
CA ILE A 54 -4.70 -20.18 -2.09
C ILE A 54 -3.41 -20.46 -1.34
N SER A 55 -2.28 -20.04 -1.91
CA SER A 55 -0.94 -20.34 -1.39
C SER A 55 -0.04 -19.10 -1.41
N ILE A 56 0.91 -19.07 -0.47
CA ILE A 56 1.94 -18.03 -0.34
C ILE A 56 3.25 -18.63 -0.83
N HIS A 57 4.00 -17.84 -1.59
CA HIS A 57 5.25 -18.25 -2.20
C HIS A 57 6.28 -17.13 -2.11
N LEU A 58 7.55 -17.51 -2.25
CA LEU A 58 8.68 -16.60 -2.36
C LEU A 58 9.24 -16.65 -3.78
N PHE A 59 9.63 -15.49 -4.28
CA PHE A 59 10.23 -15.31 -5.60
C PHE A 59 11.60 -14.67 -5.44
N ASN A 60 12.64 -15.34 -5.96
CA ASN A 60 13.99 -14.79 -5.95
C ASN A 60 14.07 -13.63 -6.92
N GLN A 61 14.19 -12.43 -6.36
CA GLN A 61 14.19 -11.16 -7.07
C GLN A 61 15.56 -10.49 -6.95
N LYS A 62 16.01 -9.79 -7.98
CA LYS A 62 17.28 -9.06 -7.93
C LYS A 62 17.17 -7.88 -6.95
N ILE A 63 18.19 -7.70 -6.10
CA ILE A 63 18.24 -6.59 -5.15
C ILE A 63 18.28 -5.26 -5.91
N ASP A 64 19.16 -5.16 -6.91
CA ASP A 64 19.32 -3.97 -7.73
C ASP A 64 19.33 -4.33 -9.21
N HIS A 65 18.24 -3.98 -9.91
CA HIS A 65 18.09 -4.21 -11.35
C HIS A 65 19.04 -3.40 -12.21
N PHE A 66 19.52 -2.26 -11.72
CA PHE A 66 20.35 -1.32 -12.45
C PHE A 66 21.84 -1.46 -12.19
N SER A 67 22.24 -2.32 -11.24
CA SER A 67 23.63 -2.71 -11.03
C SER A 67 24.00 -3.98 -11.79
N SER A 68 25.30 -4.25 -11.92
CA SER A 68 25.83 -5.53 -12.42
C SER A 68 25.84 -6.65 -11.37
N SER A 69 25.45 -6.37 -10.12
CA SER A 69 25.40 -7.40 -9.06
C SER A 69 24.29 -8.40 -9.34
N ASN A 70 24.52 -9.69 -9.08
CA ASN A 70 23.50 -10.74 -9.19
C ASN A 70 22.88 -11.11 -7.84
N GLU A 71 23.05 -10.26 -6.83
CA GLU A 71 22.46 -10.48 -5.51
C GLU A 71 20.94 -10.44 -5.58
N THR A 72 20.31 -11.32 -4.80
CA THR A 72 18.86 -11.51 -4.79
C THR A 72 18.30 -11.47 -3.39
N PHE A 73 17.00 -11.18 -3.29
CA PHE A 73 16.19 -11.27 -2.09
C PHE A 73 14.89 -12.01 -2.38
N GLU A 74 14.23 -12.48 -1.33
CA GLU A 74 12.94 -13.19 -1.46
C GLU A 74 11.79 -12.18 -1.47
N GLN A 75 11.11 -12.07 -2.61
CA GLN A 75 9.90 -11.28 -2.77
C GLN A 75 8.66 -12.17 -2.59
N ARG A 76 7.77 -11.80 -1.68
CA ARG A 76 6.60 -12.60 -1.32
C ARG A 76 5.45 -12.36 -2.30
N TYR A 77 4.73 -13.41 -2.66
CA TYR A 77 3.52 -13.31 -3.47
C TYR A 77 2.48 -14.36 -3.10
N TRP A 78 1.22 -14.06 -3.40
CA TRP A 78 0.09 -14.96 -3.26
C TRP A 78 -0.33 -15.46 -4.63
N HIS A 79 -0.83 -16.68 -4.62
CA HIS A 79 -1.30 -17.38 -5.79
C HIS A 79 -2.66 -18.00 -5.48
N ASN A 80 -3.69 -17.62 -6.24
CA ASN A 80 -5.05 -18.12 -6.09
C ASN A 80 -5.49 -18.85 -7.37
N LEU A 81 -5.71 -20.16 -7.23
CA LEU A 81 -6.07 -21.06 -8.33
C LEU A 81 -7.60 -21.26 -8.50
N ASN A 82 -8.43 -20.62 -7.68
CA ASN A 82 -9.88 -20.85 -7.69
C ASN A 82 -10.61 -20.42 -8.97
N TYR A 83 -9.99 -19.56 -9.80
CA TYR A 83 -10.67 -18.93 -10.94
C TYR A 83 -10.09 -19.31 -12.30
N SER A 84 -9.00 -20.07 -12.37
CA SER A 84 -8.16 -20.31 -13.56
C SER A 84 -8.80 -21.20 -14.65
N LYS A 85 -9.98 -20.83 -15.16
CA LYS A 85 -10.65 -21.51 -16.30
C LYS A 85 -9.97 -21.22 -17.63
N ASP A 86 -9.54 -19.97 -17.86
CA ASP A 86 -8.70 -19.57 -18.99
C ASP A 86 -7.26 -19.41 -18.51
N LYS A 87 -6.39 -20.34 -18.90
CA LYS A 87 -4.99 -20.37 -18.47
C LYS A 87 -4.17 -19.21 -19.01
N ASN A 88 -4.67 -18.45 -19.99
CA ASN A 88 -3.93 -17.36 -20.64
C ASN A 88 -4.43 -15.97 -20.25
N ILE A 89 -5.45 -15.83 -19.41
CA ILE A 89 -5.80 -14.53 -18.80
C ILE A 89 -5.23 -14.51 -17.39
N ILE A 90 -4.37 -13.54 -17.10
CA ILE A 90 -3.65 -13.48 -15.82
C ILE A 90 -3.84 -12.12 -15.19
N PHE A 91 -4.22 -12.12 -13.92
CA PHE A 91 -4.49 -10.96 -13.12
C PHE A 91 -3.39 -10.83 -12.07
N LEU A 92 -2.75 -9.67 -12.02
CA LEU A 92 -1.71 -9.34 -11.05
C LEU A 92 -2.13 -8.13 -10.24
N LEU A 93 -2.37 -8.31 -8.94
CA LEU A 93 -2.54 -7.22 -7.99
C LEU A 93 -1.20 -6.80 -7.41
N ILE A 94 -0.87 -5.52 -7.50
CA ILE A 94 0.26 -4.92 -6.79
C ILE A 94 -0.18 -4.59 -5.37
N GLN A 95 0.41 -5.23 -4.37
CA GLN A 95 0.25 -4.80 -2.98
C GLN A 95 1.26 -3.72 -2.66
N GLY A 96 0.78 -2.53 -2.25
CA GLY A 96 1.60 -1.34 -2.07
C GLY A 96 2.33 -1.19 -0.74
N GLU A 97 2.14 -0.02 -0.12
CA GLU A 97 2.91 0.55 0.99
C GLU A 97 2.59 -0.11 2.35
N SER A 98 2.35 -1.42 2.36
CA SER A 98 2.01 -2.18 3.55
C SER A 98 2.43 -3.63 3.43
N VAL A 99 2.46 -4.34 4.57
CA VAL A 99 2.54 -5.80 4.55
C VAL A 99 1.37 -6.36 3.73
N ALA A 100 1.69 -7.29 2.83
CA ALA A 100 0.70 -8.05 2.10
C ALA A 100 -0.01 -9.02 3.03
N THR A 101 -1.33 -9.05 2.88
CA THR A 101 -2.20 -10.03 3.51
C THR A 101 -3.02 -10.73 2.43
N ASP A 102 -3.68 -11.81 2.81
CA ASP A 102 -4.51 -12.60 1.92
C ASP A 102 -5.90 -11.98 1.63
N VAL A 103 -6.24 -10.84 2.26
CA VAL A 103 -7.55 -10.18 2.17
C VAL A 103 -7.95 -9.93 0.71
N TRP A 104 -7.00 -9.50 -0.12
CA TRP A 104 -7.25 -9.16 -1.52
C TRP A 104 -7.26 -10.36 -2.48
N VAL A 105 -6.86 -11.54 -2.02
CA VAL A 105 -6.94 -12.77 -2.82
C VAL A 105 -7.97 -13.77 -2.29
N LYS A 106 -8.54 -13.54 -1.09
CA LYS A 106 -9.55 -14.41 -0.49
C LYS A 106 -10.98 -13.96 -0.67
N ASN A 107 -11.25 -12.66 -0.67
CA ASN A 107 -12.62 -12.16 -0.61
C ASN A 107 -13.28 -12.14 -2.00
N PRO A 108 -14.15 -13.10 -2.36
CA PRO A 108 -14.73 -13.18 -3.71
C PRO A 108 -15.62 -11.98 -4.05
N ASN A 109 -16.00 -11.15 -3.06
CA ASN A 109 -16.88 -10.01 -3.27
C ASN A 109 -16.17 -8.77 -3.81
N ILE A 110 -14.83 -8.73 -3.76
CA ILE A 110 -14.07 -7.60 -4.29
C ILE A 110 -14.06 -7.63 -5.82
N THR A 111 -14.07 -6.44 -6.44
CA THR A 111 -14.18 -6.30 -7.90
C THR A 111 -13.12 -7.09 -8.65
N TYR A 112 -11.87 -7.07 -8.17
CA TYR A 112 -10.75 -7.84 -8.71
C TYR A 112 -11.06 -9.35 -8.88
N LEU A 113 -11.55 -10.01 -7.84
CA LEU A 113 -11.86 -11.45 -7.88
C LEU A 113 -13.18 -11.78 -8.58
N LYS A 114 -14.17 -10.87 -8.54
CA LYS A 114 -15.39 -11.00 -9.36
C LYS A 114 -15.05 -11.04 -10.85
N LEU A 115 -14.13 -10.16 -11.28
CA LEU A 115 -13.65 -10.16 -12.66
C LEU A 115 -12.84 -11.42 -12.97
N ALA A 116 -11.99 -11.88 -12.04
CA ALA A 116 -11.24 -13.12 -12.22
C ALA A 116 -12.19 -14.33 -12.41
N GLN A 117 -13.24 -14.43 -11.60
CA GLN A 117 -14.27 -15.46 -11.73
C GLN A 117 -15.02 -15.37 -13.07
N LYS A 118 -15.34 -14.17 -13.51
CA LYS A 118 -16.06 -13.92 -14.77
C LYS A 118 -15.22 -14.32 -16.00
N PHE A 119 -13.94 -13.93 -16.00
CA PHE A 119 -13.04 -14.16 -17.15
C PHE A 119 -12.26 -15.47 -17.07
N GLY A 120 -12.32 -16.18 -15.94
CA GLY A 120 -11.55 -17.39 -15.74
C GLY A 120 -10.06 -17.11 -15.47
N ALA A 121 -9.71 -15.95 -14.92
CA ALA A 121 -8.34 -15.49 -14.83
C ALA A 121 -7.53 -16.23 -13.76
N HIS A 122 -6.23 -16.38 -14.03
CA HIS A 122 -5.25 -16.82 -13.06
C HIS A 122 -4.81 -15.65 -12.17
N VAL A 123 -4.83 -15.81 -10.84
CA VAL A 123 -4.76 -14.68 -9.89
C VAL A 123 -3.46 -14.70 -9.09
N PHE A 124 -2.73 -13.58 -9.14
CA PHE A 124 -1.54 -13.31 -8.35
C PHE A 124 -1.68 -12.01 -7.56
N GLN A 125 -1.02 -11.93 -6.40
CA GLN A 125 -0.78 -10.69 -5.67
C GLN A 125 0.69 -10.63 -5.30
N LEU A 126 1.41 -9.60 -5.74
CA LEU A 126 2.84 -9.42 -5.49
C LEU A 126 3.06 -8.37 -4.41
N GLU A 127 3.81 -8.72 -3.36
CA GLU A 127 4.21 -7.78 -2.32
C GLU A 127 5.32 -6.85 -2.83
N HIS A 128 5.14 -5.54 -2.64
CA HIS A 128 6.11 -4.54 -3.07
C HIS A 128 7.42 -4.67 -2.29
N ARG A 129 8.55 -4.49 -2.98
CA ARG A 129 9.87 -4.43 -2.33
C ARG A 129 9.92 -3.37 -1.22
N CYS A 130 10.70 -3.63 -0.19
CA CYS A 130 10.85 -2.78 1.00
C CYS A 130 9.61 -2.67 1.92
N PHE A 131 8.52 -3.37 1.60
CA PHE A 131 7.34 -3.48 2.48
C PHE A 131 7.13 -4.92 2.93
N GLY A 132 6.44 -5.07 4.07
CA GLY A 132 6.18 -6.38 4.66
C GLY A 132 7.44 -7.20 4.84
N PHE A 133 7.41 -8.41 4.29
CA PHE A 133 8.50 -9.40 4.36
C PHE A 133 9.36 -9.40 3.09
N SER A 134 9.01 -8.59 2.08
CA SER A 134 9.73 -8.48 0.82
C SER A 134 10.78 -7.38 0.89
N ARG A 135 11.86 -7.62 1.63
CA ARG A 135 12.89 -6.60 1.89
C ARG A 135 14.25 -7.02 1.33
N PRO A 136 14.87 -6.20 0.46
CA PRO A 136 16.24 -6.46 -0.01
C PRO A 136 17.27 -6.47 1.12
N TYR A 137 17.08 -5.60 2.12
CA TYR A 137 17.92 -5.48 3.30
C TYR A 137 17.08 -5.51 4.58
N PRO A 138 17.64 -5.94 5.73
CA PRO A 138 16.90 -6.05 6.98
C PRO A 138 16.47 -4.68 7.55
N ASP A 139 17.21 -3.63 7.25
CA ASP A 139 16.99 -2.25 7.70
C ASP A 139 16.69 -1.29 6.54
N LEU A 140 16.17 -0.11 6.90
CA LEU A 140 15.84 0.97 5.97
C LEU A 140 16.83 2.14 6.12
N SER A 141 18.11 1.85 6.33
CA SER A 141 19.15 2.90 6.35
C SER A 141 19.26 3.58 4.99
N PHE A 142 19.77 4.81 5.00
CA PHE A 142 19.87 5.64 3.79
C PHE A 142 20.56 4.93 2.60
N PRO A 143 21.67 4.18 2.77
CA PRO A 143 22.25 3.41 1.66
C PRO A 143 21.31 2.34 1.12
N HIS A 144 20.58 1.63 1.97
CA HIS A 144 19.67 0.54 1.55
C HIS A 144 18.39 1.05 0.89
N LEU A 145 17.93 2.26 1.25
CA LEU A 145 16.79 2.92 0.59
C LEU A 145 17.01 3.19 -0.90
N SER A 146 18.25 3.20 -1.37
CA SER A 146 18.55 3.30 -2.81
C SER A 146 17.92 2.17 -3.65
N THR A 147 17.62 1.03 -3.02
CA THR A 147 16.92 -0.10 -3.65
C THR A 147 15.40 -0.05 -3.52
N CYS A 148 14.87 0.93 -2.80
CA CYS A 148 13.44 1.13 -2.54
C CYS A 148 12.84 2.21 -3.43
N THR A 149 13.03 2.12 -4.74
CA THR A 149 12.55 3.10 -5.73
C THR A 149 11.40 2.54 -6.58
N VAL A 150 10.62 3.45 -7.18
CA VAL A 150 9.58 3.08 -8.15
C VAL A 150 10.18 2.31 -9.32
N ASP A 151 11.30 2.76 -9.88
CA ASP A 151 11.93 2.10 -11.01
C ASP A 151 12.32 0.65 -10.70
N GLN A 152 12.90 0.41 -9.53
CA GLN A 152 13.23 -0.93 -9.05
C GLN A 152 11.99 -1.82 -8.88
N ALA A 153 10.90 -1.27 -8.34
CA ALA A 153 9.64 -2.00 -8.20
C ALA A 153 8.97 -2.31 -9.55
N LEU A 154 9.13 -1.44 -10.56
CA LEU A 154 8.67 -1.72 -11.92
C LEU A 154 9.47 -2.86 -12.56
N GLU A 155 10.78 -2.89 -12.38
CA GLU A 155 11.62 -4.01 -12.83
C GLU A 155 11.23 -5.32 -12.10
N ASP A 156 10.85 -5.26 -10.81
CA ASP A 156 10.38 -6.46 -10.10
C ASP A 156 9.16 -7.09 -10.74
N ILE A 157 8.19 -6.25 -11.09
CA ILE A 157 6.96 -6.69 -11.74
C ILE A 157 7.30 -7.29 -13.11
N HIS A 158 8.22 -6.67 -13.85
CA HIS A 158 8.68 -7.17 -15.15
C HIS A 158 9.30 -8.56 -15.02
N THR A 159 10.31 -8.73 -14.18
CA THR A 159 10.99 -10.02 -13.99
C THR A 159 10.05 -11.08 -13.43
N PHE A 160 9.13 -10.71 -12.54
CA PHE A 160 8.10 -11.60 -12.02
C PHE A 160 7.19 -12.13 -13.15
N ILE A 161 6.68 -11.24 -14.02
CA ILE A 161 5.83 -11.63 -15.16
C ILE A 161 6.60 -12.58 -16.10
N GLN A 162 7.85 -12.25 -16.45
CA GLN A 162 8.67 -13.10 -17.31
C GLN A 162 8.91 -14.48 -16.69
N ALA A 163 9.23 -14.54 -15.40
CA ALA A 163 9.44 -15.80 -14.68
C ALA A 163 8.17 -16.64 -14.62
N LYS A 164 6.99 -16.03 -14.36
CA LYS A 164 5.72 -16.77 -14.34
C LYS A 164 5.29 -17.24 -15.73
N ASN A 165 5.55 -16.44 -16.78
CA ASN A 165 5.33 -16.87 -18.16
C ASN A 165 6.13 -18.13 -18.48
N ALA A 166 7.42 -18.16 -18.12
CA ALA A 166 8.28 -19.31 -18.33
C ALA A 166 7.86 -20.53 -17.49
N TYR A 167 7.56 -20.33 -16.21
CA TYR A 167 7.19 -21.40 -15.28
C TYR A 167 5.89 -22.10 -15.67
N PHE A 168 4.84 -21.32 -15.96
CA PHE A 168 3.53 -21.88 -16.32
C PHE A 168 3.38 -22.19 -17.82
N LYS A 169 4.38 -21.83 -18.63
CA LYS A 169 4.39 -22.03 -20.10
C LYS A 169 3.13 -21.46 -20.76
N TYR A 170 2.73 -20.24 -20.39
CA TYR A 170 1.55 -19.62 -20.99
C TYR A 170 1.71 -19.43 -22.50
N SER A 171 0.64 -19.64 -23.24
CA SER A 171 0.60 -19.39 -24.68
C SER A 171 -0.13 -18.08 -24.93
N ASN A 172 0.60 -17.06 -25.40
CA ASN A 172 0.07 -15.69 -25.60
C ASN A 172 -0.63 -15.13 -24.34
N PRO A 173 0.10 -15.00 -23.21
CA PRO A 173 -0.49 -14.54 -21.95
C PRO A 173 -1.04 -13.12 -22.05
N LYS A 174 -2.22 -12.91 -21.47
CA LYS A 174 -2.90 -11.62 -21.36
C LYS A 174 -2.88 -11.18 -19.89
N TRP A 175 -1.78 -10.54 -19.50
CA TRP A 175 -1.66 -9.97 -18.17
C TRP A 175 -2.45 -8.68 -18.04
N ILE A 176 -3.23 -8.56 -16.98
CA ILE A 176 -3.90 -7.35 -16.55
C ILE A 176 -3.40 -7.02 -15.15
N ILE A 177 -2.85 -5.83 -14.97
CA ILE A 177 -2.28 -5.39 -13.71
C ILE A 177 -3.24 -4.47 -12.96
N PHE A 178 -3.33 -4.63 -11.64
CA PHE A 178 -4.26 -3.92 -10.77
C PHE A 178 -3.51 -3.25 -9.64
N GLY A 179 -3.97 -2.06 -9.26
CA GLY A 179 -3.53 -1.39 -8.04
C GLY A 179 -4.47 -0.26 -7.63
N GLY A 180 -4.44 0.10 -6.35
CA GLY A 180 -5.15 1.24 -5.79
C GLY A 180 -4.19 2.23 -5.13
N SER A 181 -4.45 3.54 -5.17
CA SER A 181 -3.53 4.57 -4.61
C SER A 181 -2.15 4.50 -5.29
N TYR A 182 -1.04 4.52 -4.55
CA TYR A 182 0.32 4.34 -5.08
C TYR A 182 0.48 3.09 -5.96
N PRO A 183 -0.06 1.91 -5.61
CA PRO A 183 -0.10 0.74 -6.50
C PRO A 183 -0.86 0.98 -7.79
N GLY A 184 -1.88 1.82 -7.75
CA GLY A 184 -2.57 2.26 -8.96
C GLY A 184 -1.62 3.06 -9.85
N SER A 185 -0.83 3.95 -9.27
CA SER A 185 0.21 4.68 -10.01
C SER A 185 1.27 3.73 -10.56
N LEU A 186 1.73 2.74 -9.78
CA LEU A 186 2.64 1.69 -10.27
C LEU A 186 2.04 0.89 -11.42
N ALA A 187 0.76 0.49 -11.34
CA ALA A 187 0.09 -0.25 -12.40
C ALA A 187 0.06 0.56 -13.71
N ALA A 188 -0.24 1.86 -13.64
CA ALA A 188 -0.21 2.76 -14.79
C ALA A 188 1.20 2.95 -15.35
N LEU A 189 2.18 3.25 -14.49
CA LEU A 189 3.58 3.43 -14.87
C LEU A 189 4.16 2.14 -15.48
N PHE A 190 3.84 0.99 -14.92
CA PHE A 190 4.26 -0.32 -15.43
C PHE A 190 3.73 -0.56 -16.84
N ARG A 191 2.45 -0.29 -17.08
CA ARG A 191 1.85 -0.40 -18.42
C ARG A 191 2.52 0.52 -19.44
N MET A 192 2.88 1.73 -19.01
CA MET A 192 3.58 2.70 -19.84
C MET A 192 5.00 2.25 -20.18
N LYS A 193 5.74 1.72 -19.20
CA LYS A 193 7.14 1.28 -19.36
C LYS A 193 7.27 -0.08 -20.09
N TYR A 194 6.38 -1.04 -19.80
CA TYR A 194 6.36 -2.38 -20.39
C TYR A 194 5.03 -2.68 -21.10
N PRO A 195 4.75 -2.03 -22.24
CA PRO A 195 3.51 -2.23 -22.97
C PRO A 195 3.38 -3.62 -23.61
N ASN A 196 4.46 -4.41 -23.66
CA ASN A 196 4.42 -5.78 -24.19
C ASN A 196 4.08 -6.82 -23.11
N ASP A 197 4.38 -6.52 -21.84
CA ASP A 197 4.18 -7.45 -20.73
C ASP A 197 2.72 -7.55 -20.30
N THR A 198 1.95 -6.47 -20.46
CA THR A 198 0.54 -6.39 -20.08
C THR A 198 -0.35 -6.08 -21.28
N LYS A 199 -1.65 -6.35 -21.16
CA LYS A 199 -2.69 -5.90 -22.10
C LYS A 199 -3.49 -4.71 -21.56
N GLY A 200 -3.45 -4.48 -20.25
CA GLY A 200 -4.12 -3.36 -19.61
C GLY A 200 -3.70 -3.20 -18.16
N ALA A 201 -4.01 -2.03 -17.61
CA ALA A 201 -3.82 -1.68 -16.20
C ALA A 201 -5.10 -1.06 -15.63
N ILE A 202 -5.45 -1.45 -14.41
CA ILE A 202 -6.52 -0.84 -13.62
C ILE A 202 -5.83 -0.05 -12.50
N ALA A 203 -5.74 1.26 -12.71
CA ALA A 203 -5.13 2.21 -11.82
C ALA A 203 -6.20 2.93 -10.98
N SER A 204 -6.67 2.29 -9.91
CA SER A 204 -7.77 2.82 -9.09
C SER A 204 -7.28 3.93 -8.17
N SER A 205 -7.91 5.11 -8.23
CA SER A 205 -7.56 6.26 -7.36
C SER A 205 -6.05 6.58 -7.38
N ALA A 206 -5.41 6.42 -8.53
CA ALA A 206 -3.97 6.57 -8.71
C ALA A 206 -3.58 8.06 -8.83
N PRO A 207 -2.78 8.62 -7.92
CA PRO A 207 -2.21 9.95 -8.11
C PRO A 207 -1.12 9.88 -9.19
N MET A 208 -1.48 10.22 -10.43
CA MET A 208 -0.56 10.25 -11.57
C MET A 208 0.03 11.63 -11.86
N LEU A 209 -0.56 12.68 -11.28
CA LEU A 209 -0.09 14.05 -11.41
C LEU A 209 0.76 14.40 -10.20
N TRP A 210 2.07 14.19 -10.33
CA TRP A 210 3.08 14.53 -9.33
C TRP A 210 3.49 15.98 -9.55
N THR A 211 2.92 16.90 -8.78
CA THR A 211 3.38 18.30 -8.76
C THR A 211 4.01 18.57 -7.41
N LEU A 212 5.21 19.15 -7.41
CA LEU A 212 5.90 19.59 -6.19
C LEU A 212 4.97 20.43 -5.30
N ASP A 213 4.17 21.26 -5.97
CA ASP A 213 3.14 22.12 -5.40
C ASP A 213 1.75 21.69 -5.87
N PHE A 214 1.17 20.66 -5.24
CA PHE A 214 -0.20 20.22 -5.53
C PHE A 214 -1.24 21.16 -4.89
N PHE A 215 -1.34 22.39 -5.39
CA PHE A 215 -2.38 23.33 -4.97
C PHE A 215 -3.77 22.97 -5.49
N ARG A 216 -3.89 22.07 -6.49
CA ARG A 216 -5.19 21.73 -7.10
C ARG A 216 -6.16 21.01 -6.17
N GLY A 217 -5.66 20.17 -5.26
CA GLY A 217 -6.49 19.54 -4.23
C GLY A 217 -7.11 20.55 -3.26
N SER A 218 -6.50 21.72 -3.13
CA SER A 218 -6.88 22.77 -2.17
C SER A 218 -7.53 23.99 -2.84
N ILE A 219 -7.30 24.21 -4.15
CA ILE A 219 -7.59 25.50 -4.82
C ILE A 219 -8.36 25.38 -6.14
N ASP A 220 -8.41 24.23 -6.84
CA ASP A 220 -9.19 24.13 -8.10
C ASP A 220 -10.65 23.76 -7.86
N ASN A 221 -11.21 24.41 -6.85
CA ASN A 221 -12.61 24.44 -6.56
C ASN A 221 -13.25 25.64 -7.27
N LYS A 222 -13.14 25.69 -8.60
CA LYS A 222 -13.99 26.59 -9.42
C LYS A 222 -15.50 26.32 -9.21
N LYS A 223 -15.86 25.24 -8.50
CA LYS A 223 -17.22 24.93 -8.03
C LYS A 223 -17.42 24.95 -6.51
N CYS A 224 -16.40 25.19 -5.68
CA CYS A 224 -16.67 25.45 -4.26
C CYS A 224 -16.83 26.95 -4.08
N TYR A 225 -18.07 27.40 -4.20
CA TYR A 225 -18.52 28.78 -4.05
C TYR A 225 -18.19 29.41 -2.68
N ASN A 226 -17.46 28.73 -1.79
CA ASN A 226 -17.14 29.24 -0.46
C ASN A 226 -15.75 28.84 0.12
N CYS A 227 -14.78 28.44 -0.71
CA CYS A 227 -13.42 28.14 -0.22
C CYS A 227 -12.67 29.35 0.38
N LYS A 228 -13.15 30.59 0.21
CA LYS A 228 -12.62 31.73 0.98
C LYS A 228 -12.77 31.54 2.51
N ASN A 229 -13.64 30.64 2.96
CA ASN A 229 -13.81 30.31 4.37
C ASN A 229 -13.13 29.00 4.81
N SER A 230 -12.47 28.23 3.94
CA SER A 230 -11.82 26.97 4.36
C SER A 230 -10.61 27.20 5.28
N ILE A 231 -9.96 28.37 5.20
CA ILE A 231 -8.92 28.78 6.16
C ILE A 231 -9.52 28.97 7.58
N ARG A 232 -10.84 29.19 7.71
CA ARG A 232 -11.52 29.23 9.02
C ARG A 232 -11.78 27.84 9.63
N LEU A 233 -11.56 26.74 8.90
CA LEU A 233 -11.69 25.38 9.45
C LEU A 233 -10.56 25.09 10.46
N TYR A 234 -9.41 25.75 10.32
CA TYR A 234 -8.30 25.65 11.26
C TYR A 234 -8.28 26.87 12.19
N ASN A 235 -9.11 26.83 13.24
CA ASN A 235 -9.06 27.83 14.31
C ASN A 235 -7.84 27.55 15.21
N LEU A 236 -6.65 27.90 14.72
CA LEU A 236 -5.41 27.76 15.46
C LEU A 236 -5.40 28.73 16.64
N LYS A 237 -5.25 28.18 17.86
CA LYS A 237 -5.08 28.95 19.08
C LYS A 237 -3.76 28.53 19.76
N PRO A 238 -2.72 29.39 19.77
CA PRO A 238 -2.68 30.75 19.20
C PRO A 238 -2.63 30.76 17.65
N PRO A 239 -3.08 31.83 16.99
CA PRO A 239 -2.97 31.97 15.54
C PRO A 239 -1.52 32.17 15.12
N PHE A 240 -1.21 31.86 13.85
CA PHE A 240 0.07 32.27 13.28
C PHE A 240 0.15 33.80 13.23
N VAL A 241 1.28 34.33 13.69
CA VAL A 241 1.57 35.76 13.73
C VAL A 241 2.86 35.98 12.96
N ALA A 242 2.81 36.78 11.89
CA ALA A 242 3.90 36.91 10.90
C ALA A 242 5.30 37.16 11.49
N ASN A 243 5.38 37.81 12.66
CA ASN A 243 6.64 38.16 13.32
C ASN A 243 7.02 37.24 14.50
N ARG A 244 6.24 36.19 14.78
CA ARG A 244 6.51 35.18 15.83
C ARG A 244 6.48 33.75 15.32
N THR A 245 5.89 33.53 14.15
CA THR A 245 5.80 32.22 13.51
C THR A 245 7.05 31.99 12.70
N THR A 246 7.83 31.00 13.10
CA THR A 246 9.00 30.55 12.35
C THR A 246 8.60 29.62 11.22
N GLN A 247 9.48 29.41 10.24
CA GLN A 247 9.28 28.39 9.20
C GLN A 247 9.09 27.00 9.82
N HIS A 248 9.81 26.71 10.92
CA HIS A 248 9.69 25.45 11.65
C HIS A 248 8.29 25.28 12.29
N ASP A 249 7.63 26.35 12.73
CA ASP A 249 6.25 26.30 13.25
C ASP A 249 5.24 26.01 12.13
N VAL A 250 5.48 26.59 10.96
CA VAL A 250 4.67 26.34 9.74
C VAL A 250 4.85 24.89 9.29
N ASP A 251 6.09 24.42 9.17
CA ASP A 251 6.42 23.04 8.79
C ASP A 251 5.83 22.04 9.79
N ASN A 252 5.95 22.32 11.09
CA ASN A 252 5.32 21.49 12.13
C ASN A 252 3.80 21.44 12.02
N PHE A 253 3.14 22.56 11.71
CA PHE A 253 1.70 22.57 11.52
C PHE A 253 1.28 21.79 10.29
N PHE A 254 1.97 21.97 9.16
CA PHE A 254 1.65 21.21 7.96
C PHE A 254 1.92 19.71 8.18
N ALA A 255 3.04 19.36 8.80
CA ALA A 255 3.40 17.98 9.07
C ALA A 255 2.44 17.28 10.07
N ASN A 256 2.01 17.96 11.13
CA ASN A 256 1.27 17.33 12.22
C ASN A 256 -0.26 17.56 12.17
N VAL A 257 -0.70 18.69 11.62
CA VAL A 257 -2.13 19.04 11.54
C VAL A 257 -2.63 18.86 10.12
N PHE A 258 -1.99 19.45 9.11
CA PHE A 258 -2.51 19.41 7.74
C PHE A 258 -2.46 18.01 7.11
N THR A 259 -1.36 17.25 7.31
CA THR A 259 -1.23 15.86 6.82
C THR A 259 -2.40 14.99 7.26
N PHE A 260 -2.89 15.15 8.49
CA PHE A 260 -4.04 14.42 9.01
C PHE A 260 -5.32 14.68 8.22
N PHE A 261 -5.54 15.91 7.76
CA PHE A 261 -6.72 16.25 6.97
C PHE A 261 -6.59 15.87 5.49
N GLN A 262 -5.36 15.75 4.97
CA GLN A 262 -5.14 15.21 3.62
C GLN A 262 -5.55 13.73 3.51
N GLU A 263 -5.39 12.94 4.57
CA GLU A 263 -5.85 11.54 4.61
C GLU A 263 -7.38 11.40 4.68
N VAL A 264 -8.11 12.47 5.02
CA VAL A 264 -9.59 12.47 5.21
C VAL A 264 -10.35 12.93 3.96
N ILE A 265 -9.68 13.15 2.81
CA ILE A 265 -10.38 13.54 1.58
C ILE A 265 -11.19 12.35 1.03
N GLN A 266 -12.45 12.30 1.46
CA GLN A 266 -13.45 11.35 1.01
C GLN A 266 -14.09 11.88 -0.29
N TYR A 267 -13.87 11.17 -1.40
CA TYR A 267 -14.52 11.47 -2.67
C TYR A 267 -15.97 10.98 -2.63
N SER A 268 -16.94 11.90 -2.74
CA SER A 268 -18.33 11.51 -3.03
C SER A 268 -18.49 11.34 -4.55
N TYR A 269 -19.27 10.31 -4.95
CA TYR A 269 -19.41 9.81 -6.32
C TYR A 269 -19.93 10.85 -7.34
N ASN A 270 -20.38 12.03 -6.89
CA ASN A 270 -20.88 13.11 -7.74
C ASN A 270 -19.87 14.26 -7.96
N GLY A 271 -18.62 14.10 -7.52
CA GLY A 271 -17.58 15.12 -7.68
C GLY A 271 -17.80 16.38 -6.82
N MET A 272 -18.69 16.34 -5.83
CA MET A 272 -18.85 17.41 -4.84
C MET A 272 -18.09 17.04 -3.57
N VAL A 273 -17.10 17.86 -3.22
CA VAL A 273 -16.51 17.86 -1.89
C VAL A 273 -17.48 18.63 -0.99
N CYS A 274 -18.26 17.91 -0.17
CA CYS A 274 -19.12 18.54 0.84
C CYS A 274 -18.81 17.94 2.21
N SER A 275 -18.33 18.81 3.11
CA SER A 275 -18.48 18.62 4.55
C SER A 275 -19.97 18.70 4.91
N TYR A 276 -20.37 17.92 5.90
CA TYR A 276 -21.73 17.79 6.43
C TYR A 276 -22.39 19.14 6.80
N ASN A 277 -23.73 19.14 6.65
CA ASN A 277 -24.71 20.19 6.92
C ASN A 277 -24.39 21.16 8.06
#